data_AF-A0A397JBC9-F1
#
_entry.id   AF-A0A397JBC9-F1
#
_cell.length_a   1.000
_cell.length_b   1.000
_cell.length_c   1.000
_cell.angle_alpha   90.00
_cell.angle_beta   90.00
_cell.angle_gamma   90.00
#
_symmetry.space_group_name_H-M   'P 1'
#
loop_
_entity.id
_entity.type
_entity.pdbx_description
1 polymer ?
#
loop_
_entity_poly.entity_id
_entity_poly.type
_entity_poly.pdbx_seq_one_letter_code
_entity_poly.pdbx_strand_id
1 'polypeptide(L)'
;MPTMYTCSFVDYSGEICMRRCTRSAGCCFYYKALAHNPCSECGKPTRSISGRCQAHIRSFYVGRYYQKHLKKKRVLVQLWLE
;
A
#
# COMPACT_ATOMS: atom_id res chain seq x y z
N MET A 1 -12.38 -22.52 28.27
CA MET A 1 -12.02 -22.81 26.86
C MET A 1 -11.22 -21.64 26.32
N PRO A 2 -10.04 -21.85 25.72
CA PRO A 2 -9.29 -20.76 25.10
C PRO A 2 -10.11 -20.18 23.95
N THR A 3 -10.23 -18.85 23.87
CA THR A 3 -10.83 -18.19 22.70
C THR A 3 -10.00 -18.54 21.46
N MET A 4 -10.64 -19.15 20.47
CA MET A 4 -10.02 -19.46 19.18
C MET A 4 -10.42 -18.41 18.17
N TYR A 5 -9.42 -17.85 17.50
CA TYR A 5 -9.56 -16.89 16.41
C TYR A 5 -9.22 -17.57 15.09
N THR A 6 -9.74 -17.03 13.99
CA THR A 6 -9.28 -17.34 12.63
C THR A 6 -8.35 -16.23 12.15
N CYS A 7 -7.21 -16.60 11.57
CA CYS A 7 -6.26 -15.64 11.04
C CYS A 7 -6.82 -14.94 9.80
N SER A 8 -6.99 -13.61 9.90
CA SER A 8 -7.52 -12.74 8.84
C SER A 8 -6.44 -12.16 7.92
N PHE A 9 -5.19 -12.63 8.01
CA PHE A 9 -4.11 -12.14 7.17
C PHE A 9 -4.39 -12.44 5.69
N VAL A 10 -4.28 -11.42 4.84
CA VAL A 10 -4.42 -11.49 3.39
C VAL A 10 -3.04 -11.44 2.75
N ASP A 11 -2.70 -12.43 1.94
CA ASP A 11 -1.39 -12.47 1.28
C ASP A 11 -1.33 -11.57 0.02
N TYR A 12 -0.30 -11.73 -0.82
CA TYR A 12 -0.14 -10.97 -2.05
C TYR A 12 -1.02 -11.46 -3.21
N SER A 13 -1.53 -12.70 -3.11
CA SER A 13 -2.51 -13.25 -4.06
C SER A 13 -3.91 -12.72 -3.78
N GLY A 14 -4.17 -12.27 -2.54
CA GLY A 14 -5.50 -11.87 -2.08
C GLY A 14 -6.21 -12.98 -1.30
N GLU A 15 -5.57 -14.12 -1.09
CA GLU A 15 -6.10 -15.21 -0.29
C GLU A 15 -5.99 -14.91 1.21
N ILE A 16 -7.02 -15.32 1.96
CA ILE A 16 -7.08 -15.18 3.41
C ILE A 16 -6.50 -16.44 4.05
N CYS A 17 -5.60 -16.29 5.02
CA CYS A 17 -4.92 -17.42 5.68
C CYS A 17 -5.89 -18.41 6.38
N MET A 18 -6.92 -17.90 7.06
CA MET A 18 -7.98 -18.65 7.77
C MET A 18 -7.54 -19.69 8.82
N ARG A 19 -6.24 -19.83 9.11
CA ARG A 19 -5.74 -20.77 10.12
C ARG A 19 -6.28 -20.42 11.51
N ARG A 20 -6.69 -21.44 12.27
CA ARG A 20 -7.07 -21.29 13.68
C ARG A 20 -5.86 -20.88 14.53
N CYS A 21 -6.03 -19.89 15.39
CA CYS A 21 -4.99 -19.39 16.29
C CYS A 21 -5.58 -18.90 17.61
N THR A 22 -4.76 -18.86 18.67
CA THR A 22 -5.16 -18.37 19.99
C THR A 22 -4.97 -16.86 20.17
N ARG A 23 -4.36 -16.19 19.18
CA ARG A 23 -4.09 -14.74 19.18
C ARG A 23 -5.05 -14.01 18.25
N SER A 24 -5.57 -12.87 18.70
CA SER A 24 -6.41 -11.99 17.89
C SER A 24 -5.62 -11.28 16.78
N ALA A 25 -4.33 -11.00 16.99
CA ALA A 25 -3.47 -10.32 16.02
C ALA A 25 -3.11 -11.18 14.78
N GLY A 26 -3.38 -12.48 14.80
CA GLY A 26 -3.06 -13.41 13.70
C GLY A 26 -2.30 -14.66 14.17
N CYS A 27 -2.14 -15.61 13.25
CA CYS A 27 -1.48 -16.89 13.56
C CYS A 27 0.04 -16.72 13.79
N CYS A 28 0.72 -17.77 14.27
CA CYS A 28 2.16 -17.73 14.55
C CYS A 28 3.04 -17.35 13.35
N PHE A 29 2.53 -17.49 12.12
CA PHE A 29 3.22 -17.07 10.90
C PHE A 29 3.05 -15.58 10.59
N TYR A 30 1.91 -14.98 10.94
CA TYR A 30 1.53 -13.64 10.47
C TYR A 30 1.23 -12.64 11.59
N TYR A 31 1.34 -13.01 12.87
CA TYR A 31 1.06 -12.11 14.00
C TYR A 31 1.98 -10.87 14.08
N LYS A 32 3.10 -10.87 13.34
CA LYS A 32 4.02 -9.73 13.17
C LYS A 32 4.07 -9.22 11.73
N ALA A 33 3.27 -9.79 10.83
CA ALA A 33 3.26 -9.37 9.44
C ALA A 33 2.58 -8.00 9.34
N LEU A 34 3.15 -7.12 8.51
CA LEU A 34 2.51 -5.87 8.16
C LEU A 34 1.31 -6.18 7.26
N ALA A 35 0.16 -5.56 7.55
CA ALA A 35 -1.01 -5.67 6.70
C ALA A 35 -0.71 -5.15 5.28
N HIS A 36 -1.31 -5.79 4.28
CA HIS A 36 -1.23 -5.33 2.90
C HIS A 36 -2.35 -4.32 2.64
N ASN A 37 -1.98 -3.09 2.30
CA ASN A 37 -2.95 -2.08 1.88
C ASN A 37 -3.37 -2.35 0.44
N PRO A 38 -4.64 -2.16 0.06
CA PRO A 38 -5.04 -2.31 -1.35
C PRO A 38 -4.37 -1.23 -2.21
N CYS A 39 -3.96 -1.61 -3.42
CA CYS A 39 -3.44 -0.66 -4.39
C CYS A 39 -4.55 0.31 -4.82
N SER A 40 -4.26 1.62 -4.83
CA SER A 40 -5.26 2.64 -5.18
C SER A 40 -5.77 2.59 -6.62
N GLU A 41 -5.05 1.91 -7.53
CA GLU A 41 -5.44 1.80 -8.95
C GLU A 41 -6.15 0.48 -9.27
N CYS A 42 -5.72 -0.63 -8.68
CA CYS A 42 -6.24 -1.96 -9.04
C CYS A 42 -6.70 -2.83 -7.87
N GLY A 43 -6.69 -2.31 -6.64
CA GLY A 43 -7.13 -3.03 -5.44
C GLY A 43 -6.18 -4.14 -4.95
N LYS A 44 -5.20 -4.56 -5.75
CA LYS A 44 -4.25 -5.63 -5.37
C LYS A 44 -3.53 -5.31 -4.05
N PRO A 45 -3.42 -6.27 -3.12
CA PRO A 45 -2.70 -6.05 -1.86
C PRO A 45 -1.25 -5.61 -2.13
N THR A 46 -0.79 -4.57 -1.45
CA THR A 46 0.58 -4.06 -1.55
C THR A 46 1.15 -3.75 -0.16
N ARG A 47 2.45 -4.02 -0.01
CA ARG A 47 3.26 -3.59 1.15
C ARG A 47 3.84 -2.19 0.98
N SER A 48 3.66 -1.58 -0.20
CA SER A 48 4.19 -0.26 -0.48
C SER A 48 3.46 0.79 0.36
N ILE A 49 4.23 1.61 1.08
CA ILE A 49 3.72 2.77 1.81
C ILE A 49 3.01 3.76 0.87
N SER A 50 3.40 3.80 -0.41
CA SER A 50 2.75 4.64 -1.42
C SER A 50 1.33 4.20 -1.79
N GLY A 51 0.89 3.02 -1.36
CA GLY A 51 -0.39 2.44 -1.78
C GLY A 51 -0.41 2.00 -3.25
N ARG A 52 0.77 1.79 -3.86
CA ARG A 52 0.90 1.32 -5.25
C ARG A 52 1.48 -0.08 -5.29
N CYS A 53 0.93 -0.95 -6.11
CA CYS A 53 1.52 -2.26 -6.41
C CYS A 53 2.66 -2.12 -7.42
N GLN A 54 3.43 -3.18 -7.62
CA GLN A 54 4.60 -3.16 -8.51
C GLN A 54 4.28 -2.71 -9.95
N ALA A 55 3.07 -3.01 -10.45
CA ALA A 55 2.65 -2.57 -11.78
C ALA A 55 2.42 -1.05 -11.87
N HIS A 56 1.94 -0.43 -10.78
CA HIS A 56 1.54 0.99 -10.75
C HIS A 56 2.52 1.90 -9.98
N ILE A 57 3.58 1.34 -9.39
CA ILE A 57 4.55 2.14 -8.61
C ILE A 57 5.37 3.07 -9.51
N ARG A 58 5.71 2.62 -10.74
CA ARG A 58 6.49 3.41 -11.69
C ARG A 58 5.70 4.63 -12.19
N SER A 59 4.45 4.42 -12.63
CA SER A 59 3.58 5.51 -13.10
C SER A 59 3.34 6.56 -12.01
N PHE A 60 3.18 6.13 -10.75
CA PHE A 60 3.05 7.03 -9.60
C PHE A 60 4.24 7.99 -9.44
N TYR A 61 5.47 7.46 -9.39
CA TYR A 61 6.65 8.30 -9.18
C TYR A 61 6.95 9.18 -10.40
N VAL A 62 6.73 8.68 -11.61
CA VAL A 62 6.87 9.47 -12.84
C VAL A 62 5.87 10.63 -12.86
N GLY A 63 4.58 10.37 -12.57
CA GLY A 63 3.56 11.41 -12.49
C GLY A 63 3.88 12.46 -11.42
N ARG A 64 4.34 12.02 -10.23
CA ARG A 64 4.76 12.91 -9.15
C ARG A 64 5.96 13.78 -9.53
N TYR A 65 6.93 13.21 -10.26
CA TYR A 65 8.07 13.95 -10.79
C TYR A 65 7.58 15.07 -11.72
N TYR A 66 6.82 14.75 -12.77
CA TYR A 66 6.33 15.75 -13.71
C TYR A 66 5.50 16.82 -13.02
N GLN A 67 4.59 16.47 -12.11
CA GLN A 67 3.81 17.45 -11.33
C GLN A 67 4.71 18.43 -10.55
N LYS A 68 5.77 17.93 -9.91
CA LYS A 68 6.73 18.78 -9.19
C LYS A 68 7.44 19.76 -10.13
N HIS A 69 7.85 19.29 -11.31
CA HIS A 69 8.57 20.11 -12.28
C HIS A 69 7.66 21.09 -13.04
N LEU A 70 6.41 20.71 -13.32
CA LEU A 70 5.39 21.59 -13.91
C LEU A 70 5.00 22.72 -12.94
N LYS A 71 4.82 22.40 -11.65
CA LYS A 71 4.61 23.44 -10.62
C LYS A 71 5.79 24.40 -10.51
N LYS A 72 7.03 23.89 -10.57
CA LYS A 72 8.23 24.74 -10.61
C LYS A 72 8.24 25.68 -11.81
N LYS A 73 7.91 25.19 -13.02
CA LYS A 73 7.81 26.05 -14.21
C LYS A 73 6.73 27.12 -14.05
N ARG A 74 5.56 26.77 -13.49
CA ARG A 74 4.47 27.74 -13.26
C ARG A 74 4.87 28.83 -12.25
N VAL A 75 5.58 28.47 -11.17
CA VAL A 75 6.14 29.44 -10.21
C VAL A 75 7.25 30.28 -10.84
N LEU A 76 8.12 29.67 -11.65
CA LEU A 76 9.15 30.41 -12.39
C LEU A 76 8.50 31.46 -13.30
N VAL A 77 7.55 31.05 -14.16
CA VAL A 77 6.83 31.95 -15.07
C VAL A 77 6.19 33.13 -14.34
N GLN A 78 5.65 32.93 -13.14
CA GLN A 78 5.05 34.00 -12.36
C GLN A 78 6.08 34.97 -11.74
N LEU A 79 7.29 34.51 -11.41
CA LEU A 79 8.39 35.36 -10.92
C LEU A 79 9.13 36.12 -12.02
N TRP A 80 8.92 35.78 -13.30
CA TRP A 80 9.52 36.50 -14.45
C TRP A 80 8.56 37.52 -15.10
N LEU A 81 7.36 37.70 -14.54
CA LEU A 81 6.34 38.64 -15.01
C LEU A 81 6.13 39.84 -14.05
N GLU A 82 6.95 39.95 -13.01
CA GLU A 82 7.07 41.10 -12.09
C GLU A 82 8.44 41.76 -12.28
#